data_AF-A0AAW2JZV7-F1
#
_entry.id   AF-A0AAW2JZV7-F1
#
_cell.length_a   1.000
_cell.length_b   1.000
_cell.length_c   1.000
_cell.angle_alpha   90.00
_cell.angle_beta   90.00
_cell.angle_gamma   90.00
#
_symmetry.space_group_name_H-M   'P 1'
#
loop_
_entity.id
_entity.type
_entity.pdbx_description
1 polymer ?
#
loop_
_entity_poly.entity_id
_entity_poly.type
_entity_poly.pdbx_seq_one_letter_code
_entity_poly.pdbx_strand_id
1 'polypeptide(L)' 'MLNFLKDFEAKLEIKITCSQETEPLGTAGPLALARDKLIDDSGEPFFVLNSDVISEYPLKEMIEFHKSHESFYNGD' A
#
# COMPACT_ATOMS: atom_id res chain seq x y z
N MET A 1 7.16 -16.22 -12.25
CA MET A 1 6.37 -15.01 -11.98
C MET A 1 7.23 -13.92 -11.32
N LEU A 2 7.98 -14.17 -10.25
CA LEU A 2 8.72 -13.10 -9.57
C LEU A 2 9.90 -12.47 -10.34
N ASN A 3 10.44 -13.12 -11.38
CA ASN A 3 11.62 -12.61 -12.09
C ASN A 3 11.37 -11.29 -12.84
N PHE A 4 10.19 -11.09 -13.45
CA PHE A 4 9.92 -9.84 -14.17
C PHE A 4 9.81 -8.64 -13.23
N LEU A 5 9.43 -8.86 -11.96
CA LEU A 5 9.30 -7.76 -11.00
C LEU A 5 10.64 -7.10 -10.73
N LYS A 6 11.74 -7.87 -10.68
CA LYS A 6 13.10 -7.32 -10.52
C LYS A 6 13.49 -6.39 -11.68
N ASP A 7 13.07 -6.72 -12.90
CA ASP A 7 13.31 -5.87 -14.07
C ASP A 7 12.53 -4.55 -13.94
N PHE A 8 11.30 -4.58 -13.41
CA PHE A 8 10.51 -3.38 -13.16
C PHE A 8 11.01 -2.56 -11.97
N GLU A 9 11.46 -3.19 -10.88
CA GLU A 9 12.12 -2.50 -9.76
C GLU A 9 13.29 -1.65 -10.28
N ALA A 10 14.15 -2.24 -11.10
CA ALA A 10 15.30 -1.54 -11.69
C ALA A 10 14.88 -0.44 -12.67
N LYS A 11 13.86 -0.69 -13.50
CA LYS A 11 13.41 0.27 -14.53
C LYS A 11 12.69 1.47 -13.93
N LEU A 12 11.92 1.27 -12.87
CA LEU A 12 11.10 2.30 -12.23
C LEU A 12 11.78 2.92 -11.00
N GLU A 13 12.92 2.37 -10.58
CA GLU A 13 13.67 2.79 -9.40
C GLU A 13 12.82 2.75 -8.10
N ILE A 14 11.97 1.71 -7.99
CA ILE A 14 11.14 1.45 -6.82
C ILE A 14 11.41 0.05 -6.26
N LYS A 15 11.14 -0.13 -4.97
CA LYS A 15 11.14 -1.46 -4.34
C LYS A 15 9.75 -2.09 -4.47
N ILE A 16 9.68 -3.32 -4.97
CA ILE A 16 8.46 -4.11 -5.10
C ILE A 16 8.57 -5.30 -4.15
N THR A 17 7.67 -5.35 -3.16
CA THR A 17 7.60 -6.48 -2.23
C THR A 17 6.29 -7.24 -2.44
N CYS A 18 6.38 -8.55 -2.66
CA CYS A 18 5.20 -9.39 -2.81
C CYS A 18 4.80 -10.00 -1.46
N SER A 19 3.50 -9.93 -1.15
CA SER A 19 2.85 -10.74 -0.13
C SER A 19 1.86 -11.64 -0.87
N GLN A 20 2.09 -12.95 -0.84
CA GLN A 20 1.24 -13.92 -1.52
C GLN A 20 0.48 -14.75 -0.50
N GLU A 21 -0.84 -14.73 -0.63
CA GLU A 21 -1.72 -15.66 0.06
C GLU A 21 -1.72 -17.01 -0.67
N THR A 22 -1.51 -18.11 0.06
CA THR A 22 -1.48 -19.46 -0.53
C THR A 22 -2.84 -20.13 -0.59
N GLU A 23 -3.79 -19.70 0.25
CA GLU A 23 -5.16 -20.22 0.36
C GLU A 23 -6.11 -19.06 0.67
N PRO A 24 -7.34 -18.97 0.13
CA PRO A 24 -8.20 -17.80 0.31
C PRO A 24 -8.64 -17.62 1.77
N LEU A 25 -8.17 -16.58 2.47
CA LEU A 25 -8.55 -16.26 3.87
C LEU A 25 -9.61 -15.14 3.96
N GLY A 26 -10.12 -14.67 2.82
CA GLY A 26 -11.11 -13.58 2.73
C GLY A 26 -10.47 -12.20 2.51
N THR A 27 -11.29 -11.16 2.42
CA THR A 27 -10.88 -9.82 1.95
C THR A 27 -9.75 -9.16 2.75
N ALA A 28 -9.66 -9.45 4.05
CA ALA A 28 -8.62 -8.91 4.93
C ALA A 28 -7.34 -9.78 5.00
N GLY A 29 -7.37 -11.01 4.46
CA GLY A 29 -6.26 -11.97 4.52
C GLY A 29 -4.96 -11.42 3.96
N PRO A 30 -4.94 -10.89 2.72
CA PRO A 30 -3.73 -10.35 2.11
C PRO A 30 -3.08 -9.20 2.89
N LEU A 31 -3.89 -8.31 3.49
CA LEU A 31 -3.41 -7.20 4.30
C LEU A 31 -2.80 -7.70 5.62
N ALA A 32 -3.44 -8.67 6.28
CA ALA A 32 -2.91 -9.27 7.50
C ALA A 32 -1.55 -9.95 7.27
N LEU A 33 -1.38 -10.67 6.15
CA LEU A 33 -0.11 -11.29 5.77
C LEU A 33 1.00 -10.28 5.47
N ALA A 34 0.62 -9.07 5.04
CA ALA A 34 1.53 -8.00 4.72
C ALA A 34 1.80 -7.04 5.90
N ARG A 35 1.23 -7.27 7.09
CA ARG A 35 1.25 -6.33 8.22
C ARG A 35 2.64 -5.77 8.53
N ASP A 36 3.65 -6.64 8.65
CA ASP A 36 5.03 -6.25 8.99
C ASP A 36 5.72 -5.42 7.89
N LYS A 37 5.10 -5.34 6.71
CA LYS A 37 5.56 -4.51 5.58
C LYS A 37 4.78 -3.20 5.47
N LEU A 38 3.60 -3.12 6.09
CA LEU A 38 2.69 -1.98 6.02
C LEU A 38 2.77 -1.09 7.26
N ILE A 39 3.21 -1.63 8.39
CA ILE A 39 3.39 -0.89 9.65
C ILE A 39 4.89 -0.66 9.85
N ASP A 40 5.29 0.61 9.91
CA ASP A 40 6.68 1.03 10.10
C ASP A 40 6.89 1.97 11.30
N ASP A 41 5.91 2.06 12.19
CA ASP A 41 5.86 2.93 13.38
C ASP A 41 6.01 4.45 13.09
N SER A 42 6.05 4.86 11.82
CA SER A 42 6.17 6.28 11.45
C SER A 42 4.88 7.07 11.69
N GLY A 43 3.74 6.37 11.68
CA GLY A 43 2.41 6.99 11.69
C GLY A 43 2.01 7.64 10.36
N GLU A 44 2.86 7.56 9.33
CA GLU A 44 2.54 8.10 8.00
C GLU A 44 1.54 7.20 7.28
N PRO A 45 0.50 7.78 6.64
CA PRO A 45 -0.46 7.00 5.87
C PRO A 45 0.15 6.49 4.56
N PHE A 46 -0.44 5.43 4.02
CA PHE A 46 -0.08 4.87 2.72
C PHE A 46 -1.32 4.69 1.84
N PHE A 47 -1.11 4.62 0.52
CA PHE A 47 -2.18 4.37 -0.43
C PHE A 47 -2.41 2.87 -0.63
N VAL A 48 -3.68 2.47 -0.60
CA VAL A 48 -4.14 1.16 -1.04
C VAL A 48 -4.93 1.35 -2.32
N LEU A 49 -4.49 0.71 -3.39
CA LEU A 49 -5.13 0.74 -4.71
C LEU A 49 -5.47 -0.69 -5.12
N ASN A 50 -6.62 -0.87 -5.76
CA ASN A 50 -6.92 -2.13 -6.45
C ASN A 50 -6.22 -2.13 -7.82
N SER A 51 -5.75 -3.30 -8.26
CA SER A 51 -5.10 -3.50 -9.56
C SER A 51 -6.06 -3.58 -10.75
N ASP A 52 -7.36 -3.76 -10.50
CA ASP A 52 -8.38 -3.87 -11.57
C ASP A 52 -8.78 -2.51 -12.19
N VAL A 53 -8.36 -1.40 -11.57
CA VAL A 53 -8.57 -0.04 -12.09
C VAL A 53 -7.24 0.64 -12.37
N ILE A 54 -6.99 0.94 -13.65
CA ILE A 54 -5.84 1.72 -14.10
C ILE A 54 -6.32 3.14 -14.41
N SER A 55 -5.82 4.11 -13.65
CA SER A 55 -6.16 5.53 -13.78
C SER A 55 -4.98 6.42 -13.39
N GLU A 56 -4.99 7.66 -13.87
CA GLU A 56 -4.23 8.72 -13.23
C GLU A 56 -4.93 9.07 -11.91
N TYR A 57 -4.20 8.99 -10.81
CA TYR A 57 -4.69 9.34 -9.48
C TYR A 57 -4.02 10.64 -9.03
N PRO A 58 -4.78 11.64 -8.54
CA PRO A 58 -4.23 12.86 -7.95
C PRO A 58 -3.70 12.58 -6.53
N LEU A 59 -2.69 11.70 -6.43
CA LEU A 59 -2.21 11.17 -5.14
C LEU A 59 -1.73 12.28 -4.20
N LYS A 60 -1.13 13.34 -4.75
CA LYS A 60 -0.64 14.48 -3.96
C LYS A 60 -1.79 15.23 -3.30
N GLU A 61 -2.81 15.57 -4.07
CA GLU A 61 -3.99 16.27 -3.59
C GLU A 61 -4.77 15.39 -2.60
N MET A 62 -4.83 14.08 -2.85
CA MET A 62 -5.46 13.12 -1.94
C MET A 62 -4.77 13.09 -0.57
N ILE A 63 -3.43 13.06 -0.53
CA ILE A 63 -2.70 13.06 0.75
C ILE A 63 -2.78 14.42 1.45
N GLU A 64 -2.68 15.52 0.71
CA GLU A 64 -2.84 16.88 1.26
C GLU A 64 -4.23 17.08 1.86
N PHE A 65 -5.27 16.58 1.18
CA PHE A 65 -6.64 16.59 1.70
C PHE A 65 -6.76 15.73 2.97
N HIS A 66 -6.22 14.51 2.97
CA HIS A 66 -6.24 13.65 4.16
C HIS A 66 -5.56 14.32 5.36
N LYS A 67 -4.33 14.83 5.19
CA LYS A 67 -3.56 15.49 6.25
C LYS A 67 -4.20 16.78 6.76
N SER A 68 -4.88 17.53 5.90
CA SER A 68 -5.59 18.76 6.31
C SER A 68 -6.91 18.50 7.04
N HIS A 69 -7.43 17.27 6.99
CA HIS A 69 -8.68 16.86 7.62
C HIS A 69 -8.49 15.76 8.67
N GLU A 70 -7.26 15.50 9.11
CA GLU A 70 -7.02 14.59 10.24
C GLU A 70 -7.83 15.07 11.46
N SER A 71 -8.87 14.32 11.80
CA SER A 71 -9.41 14.37 13.15
C SER A 71 -8.31 13.82 14.06
N PHE A 72 -7.83 14.65 14.99
CA PHE A 72 -7.07 14.18 16.14
C PHE A 72 -7.76 12.94 16.73
N TYR A 73 -7.25 11.74 16.45
CA TYR A 73 -7.62 10.55 17.20
C TYR A 73 -6.73 10.56 18.44
N ASN A 74 -7.17 11.29 19.47
CA ASN A 74 -6.63 11.12 20.82
C ASN A 74 -7.00 9.69 21.23
N GLY A 75 -6.01 8.80 21.27
CA GLY A 75 -6.19 7.39 21.58
C GLY A 75 -6.58 7.12 23.05
N ASP A 76 -7.71 7.69 23.47
CA ASP A 76 -8.44 7.33 24.70
C ASP A 76 -9.40 6.17 24.43
#